data_AF-A0A8K0NEF6-F1
#
_entry.id   AF-A0A8K0NEF6-F1
#
_cell.length_a   1.000
_cell.length_b   1.000
_cell.length_c   1.000
_cell.angle_alpha   90.00
_cell.angle_beta   90.00
_cell.angle_gamma   90.00
#
_symmetry.space_group_name_H-M   'P 1'
#
loop_
_entity.id
_entity.type
_entity.pdbx_description
1 polymer ?
#
loop_
_entity_poly.entity_id
_entity_poly.type
_entity_poly.pdbx_seq_one_letter_code
_entity_poly.pdbx_strand_id
1 'polypeptide(L)'
;MPLVVPGVTTTSSSKTEEWQNKLVGKKLSDTEHNQVMFCKKNLPADHRVISPGQMVTRDFVEHRLNVYLGEDGTVSHVQHGINPSPKQKLKSSVQRSLRQSLQTTYPLLTPHMDEILPKKASLSSMKLPDRNTLYVLDSEPLFYQQDTSGALLPHLKLVHRFPQGFPTIRIDRGAIRFVLSGATLMAPGLTSPGGRLPREGADRDLPEGREMDQRADENGRWTRELRRGEPVVIVAEGKEEACAVGTLVTGTDEVKAKGKGPVVEDAHFLGDGLWNIATD
;
A
#
# COMPACT_ATOMS: atom_id res chain seq x y z
N MET A 1 8.43 -47.95 20.58
CA MET A 1 7.93 -46.72 21.23
C MET A 1 8.88 -45.58 20.86
N PRO A 2 8.46 -44.58 20.07
CA PRO A 2 9.30 -43.42 19.85
C PRO A 2 9.14 -42.45 21.03
N LEU A 3 10.27 -42.06 21.59
CA LEU A 3 10.40 -41.10 22.70
C LEU A 3 10.07 -39.69 22.18
N VAL A 4 9.04 -39.08 22.75
CA VAL A 4 8.69 -37.67 22.52
C VAL A 4 9.52 -36.82 23.46
N VAL A 5 10.42 -36.01 22.90
CA VAL A 5 11.16 -34.98 23.64
C VAL A 5 10.24 -33.77 23.79
N PRO A 6 9.88 -33.31 25.01
CA PRO A 6 9.06 -32.11 25.20
C PRO A 6 9.96 -30.88 25.12
N GLY A 7 9.76 -30.00 24.14
CA GLY A 7 10.53 -28.74 24.10
C GLY A 7 10.64 -27.99 22.78
N VAL A 8 9.82 -28.27 21.77
CA VAL A 8 9.71 -27.37 20.60
C VAL A 8 8.29 -26.83 20.55
N THR A 9 8.02 -25.80 21.35
CA THR A 9 6.88 -24.91 21.09
C THR A 9 7.14 -24.22 19.76
N THR A 10 6.47 -24.65 18.71
CA THR A 10 6.24 -23.88 17.49
C THR A 10 5.47 -22.62 17.86
N THR A 11 6.18 -21.56 18.22
CA THR A 11 5.60 -20.22 18.40
C THR A 11 5.34 -19.62 17.03
N SER A 12 4.28 -20.08 16.35
CA SER A 12 3.90 -19.53 15.04
C SER A 12 2.40 -19.58 14.78
N SER A 13 1.54 -19.53 15.81
CA SER A 13 0.15 -19.14 15.59
C SER A 13 0.10 -17.62 15.52
N SER A 14 -0.23 -17.05 14.36
CA SER A 14 -0.38 -15.59 14.25
C SER A 14 -1.42 -15.11 15.26
N LYS A 15 -1.25 -13.94 15.89
CA LYS A 15 -2.27 -13.37 16.81
C LYS A 15 -3.67 -13.34 16.18
N THR A 16 -3.74 -13.16 14.86
CA THR A 16 -4.98 -13.27 14.09
C THR A 16 -5.63 -14.64 14.26
N GLU A 17 -4.89 -15.74 14.14
CA GLU A 17 -5.39 -17.11 14.30
C GLU A 17 -5.90 -17.37 15.72
N GLU A 18 -5.19 -16.87 16.73
CA GLU A 18 -5.62 -16.95 18.13
C GLU A 18 -6.99 -16.27 18.34
N TRP A 19 -7.15 -15.05 17.83
CA TRP A 19 -8.40 -14.32 17.91
C TRP A 19 -9.50 -14.88 17.02
N GLN A 20 -9.15 -15.44 15.87
CA GLN A 20 -10.06 -16.08 14.95
C GLN A 20 -10.75 -17.26 15.62
N ASN A 21 -9.98 -18.12 16.29
CA ASN A 21 -10.49 -19.26 17.05
C ASN A 21 -11.38 -18.85 18.24
N LYS A 22 -11.13 -17.67 18.83
CA LYS A 22 -11.93 -17.17 19.97
C LYS A 22 -13.26 -16.54 19.55
N LEU A 23 -13.28 -15.85 18.42
CA LEU A 23 -14.34 -14.91 18.06
C LEU A 23 -15.25 -15.38 16.92
N VAL A 24 -14.69 -16.00 15.86
CA VAL A 24 -15.47 -16.31 14.65
C VAL A 24 -16.64 -17.23 14.96
N GLY A 25 -17.82 -16.89 14.42
CA GLY A 25 -19.08 -17.60 14.65
C GLY A 25 -19.85 -17.18 15.91
N LYS A 26 -19.27 -16.34 16.78
CA LYS A 26 -19.95 -15.81 17.97
C LYS A 26 -20.52 -14.41 17.71
N LYS A 27 -21.55 -14.01 18.47
CA LYS A 27 -22.00 -12.60 18.51
C LYS A 27 -21.30 -11.86 19.66
N LEU A 28 -21.11 -10.55 19.50
CA LEU A 28 -20.52 -9.71 20.55
C LEU A 28 -21.60 -9.25 21.54
N SER A 29 -21.34 -9.43 22.84
CA SER A 29 -22.22 -9.00 23.94
C SER A 29 -21.46 -8.05 24.89
N ASP A 30 -22.16 -7.14 25.56
CA ASP A 30 -21.53 -6.24 26.53
C ASP A 30 -21.26 -6.91 27.89
N THR A 31 -21.93 -8.03 28.17
CA THR A 31 -21.92 -8.70 29.49
C THR A 31 -21.72 -10.21 29.42
N GLU A 32 -22.19 -10.88 28.36
CA GLU A 32 -22.23 -12.34 28.31
C GLU A 32 -21.01 -12.95 27.62
N HIS A 33 -20.53 -14.08 28.15
CA HIS A 33 -19.46 -14.89 27.54
C HIS A 33 -19.85 -16.37 27.63
N ASN A 34 -20.15 -16.99 26.49
CA ASN A 34 -20.52 -18.40 26.40
C ASN A 34 -20.09 -18.98 25.03
N GLN A 35 -20.67 -20.11 24.62
CA GLN A 35 -20.30 -20.76 23.35
C GLN A 35 -20.71 -19.96 22.11
N VAL A 36 -21.78 -19.18 22.17
CA VAL A 36 -22.34 -18.41 21.03
C VAL A 36 -22.16 -16.88 21.19
N MET A 37 -21.82 -16.40 22.39
CA MET A 37 -21.60 -14.99 22.71
C MET A 37 -20.19 -14.74 23.23
N PHE A 38 -19.58 -13.62 22.83
CA PHE A 38 -18.29 -13.16 23.35
C PHE A 38 -18.41 -11.76 23.96
N CYS A 39 -17.99 -11.61 25.22
CA CYS A 39 -18.03 -10.33 25.92
C CYS A 39 -16.99 -9.34 25.35
N LYS A 40 -17.45 -8.14 24.93
CA LYS A 40 -16.58 -7.08 24.38
C LYS A 40 -15.48 -6.62 25.34
N LYS A 41 -15.70 -6.72 26.66
CA LYS A 41 -14.69 -6.36 27.67
C LYS A 41 -13.44 -7.26 27.64
N ASN A 42 -13.54 -8.42 27.01
CA ASN A 42 -12.43 -9.36 26.84
C ASN A 42 -11.67 -9.17 25.52
N LEU A 43 -12.05 -8.18 24.70
CA LEU A 43 -11.27 -7.78 23.54
C LEU A 43 -10.00 -7.04 23.99
N PRO A 44 -8.93 -7.01 23.18
CA PRO A 44 -7.75 -6.20 23.45
C PRO A 44 -8.11 -4.73 23.66
N ALA A 45 -7.26 -3.98 24.38
CA ALA A 45 -7.45 -2.54 24.55
C ALA A 45 -7.60 -1.83 23.20
N ASP A 46 -6.70 -2.14 22.26
CA ASP A 46 -6.75 -1.64 20.88
C ASP A 46 -7.55 -2.59 19.99
N HIS A 47 -8.84 -2.31 19.82
CA HIS A 47 -9.70 -3.06 18.91
C HIS A 47 -10.67 -2.15 18.15
N ARG A 48 -11.19 -2.66 17.03
CA ARG A 48 -12.24 -2.01 16.24
C ARG A 48 -13.24 -3.06 15.78
N VAL A 49 -14.51 -2.84 16.08
CA VAL A 49 -15.62 -3.66 15.56
C VAL A 49 -16.19 -2.98 14.33
N ILE A 50 -16.34 -3.73 13.24
CA ILE A 50 -16.72 -3.23 11.92
C ILE A 50 -17.97 -3.96 11.47
N SER A 51 -19.07 -3.24 11.32
CA SER A 51 -20.32 -3.78 10.78
C SER A 51 -20.30 -3.84 9.25
N PRO A 52 -21.11 -4.71 8.62
CA PRO A 52 -21.28 -4.72 7.16
C PRO A 52 -21.63 -3.33 6.63
N GLY A 53 -20.90 -2.87 5.61
CA GLY A 53 -21.11 -1.56 4.97
C GLY A 53 -20.66 -0.35 5.79
N GLN A 54 -20.11 -0.54 7.00
CA GLN A 54 -19.56 0.57 7.78
C GLN A 54 -18.34 1.16 7.07
N MET A 55 -18.40 2.45 6.75
CA MET A 55 -17.23 3.18 6.28
C MET A 55 -16.21 3.27 7.42
N VAL A 56 -15.02 2.76 7.15
CA VAL A 56 -13.89 2.76 8.08
C VAL A 56 -12.67 3.39 7.41
N THR A 57 -11.85 4.05 8.21
CA THR A 57 -10.52 4.49 7.76
C THR A 57 -9.64 3.27 7.50
N ARG A 58 -8.80 3.35 6.45
CA ARG A 58 -7.80 2.33 6.11
C ARG A 58 -6.47 2.56 6.84
N ASP A 59 -6.56 3.10 8.06
CA ASP A 59 -5.42 3.35 8.92
C ASP A 59 -4.80 2.02 9.38
N PHE A 60 -3.47 1.95 9.32
CA PHE A 60 -2.73 0.82 9.86
C PHE A 60 -2.36 1.11 11.32
N VAL A 61 -2.79 0.21 12.21
CA VAL A 61 -2.39 0.21 13.61
C VAL A 61 -1.93 -1.21 13.92
N GLU A 62 -0.63 -1.38 14.10
CA GLU A 62 0.03 -2.70 14.15
C GLU A 62 -0.57 -3.64 15.19
N HIS A 63 -0.92 -3.12 16.36
CA HIS A 63 -1.42 -3.90 17.49
C HIS A 63 -2.96 -3.95 17.58
N ARG A 64 -3.68 -3.32 16.64
CA ARG A 64 -5.14 -3.26 16.67
C ARG A 64 -5.78 -4.54 16.12
N LEU A 65 -6.69 -5.11 16.89
CA LEU A 65 -7.57 -6.17 16.42
C LEU A 65 -8.80 -5.57 15.71
N ASN A 66 -8.90 -5.77 14.40
CA ASN A 66 -10.15 -5.51 13.66
C ASN A 66 -11.04 -6.75 13.72
N VAL A 67 -12.30 -6.57 14.12
CA VAL A 67 -13.33 -7.62 14.21
C VAL A 67 -14.45 -7.27 13.25
N TYR A 68 -14.67 -8.10 12.24
CA TYR A 68 -15.68 -7.86 11.20
C TYR A 68 -16.93 -8.68 11.50
N LEU A 69 -18.08 -8.02 11.49
CA LEU A 69 -19.37 -8.66 11.72
C LEU A 69 -20.03 -9.03 10.37
N GLY A 70 -20.81 -10.11 10.36
CA GLY A 70 -21.74 -10.45 9.30
C GLY A 70 -23.07 -9.71 9.45
N GLU A 71 -23.96 -9.85 8.46
CA GLU A 71 -25.30 -9.22 8.47
C GLU A 71 -26.16 -9.67 9.65
N ASP A 72 -25.93 -10.87 10.17
CA ASP A 72 -26.61 -11.45 11.34
C ASP A 72 -26.01 -11.01 12.69
N GLY A 73 -24.97 -10.17 12.66
CA GLY A 73 -24.24 -9.69 13.83
C GLY A 73 -23.25 -10.69 14.44
N THR A 74 -22.99 -11.83 13.79
CA THR A 74 -21.92 -12.76 14.18
C THR A 74 -20.56 -12.26 13.67
N VAL A 75 -19.48 -12.62 14.36
CA VAL A 75 -18.12 -12.32 13.87
C VAL A 75 -17.82 -13.22 12.68
N SER A 76 -17.61 -12.59 11.51
CA SER A 76 -17.29 -13.29 10.26
C SER A 76 -15.80 -13.63 10.17
N HIS A 77 -14.95 -12.66 10.45
CA HIS A 77 -13.50 -12.80 10.46
C HIS A 77 -12.85 -11.71 11.33
N VAL A 78 -11.57 -11.90 11.62
CA VAL A 78 -10.76 -10.94 12.37
C VAL A 78 -9.45 -10.69 11.63
N GLN A 79 -8.86 -9.52 11.87
CA GLN A 79 -7.58 -9.16 11.31
C GLN A 79 -6.75 -8.44 12.38
N HIS A 80 -5.55 -8.94 12.64
CA HIS A 80 -4.57 -8.30 13.51
C HIS A 80 -3.25 -8.15 12.73
N GLY A 81 -2.88 -6.91 12.42
CA GLY A 81 -1.72 -6.60 11.58
C GLY A 81 -1.89 -7.04 10.11
N ILE A 82 -0.77 -7.20 9.40
CA ILE A 82 -0.71 -7.81 8.05
C ILE A 82 -0.15 -9.22 8.18
N ASN A 83 -0.90 -10.20 7.70
CA ASN A 83 -0.47 -11.59 7.61
C ASN A 83 -0.17 -11.94 6.14
N PRO A 84 1.08 -11.79 5.68
CA PRO A 84 1.45 -12.22 4.34
C PRO A 84 1.50 -13.75 4.23
N SER A 85 1.26 -14.27 3.03
CA SER A 85 1.61 -15.65 2.70
C SER A 85 3.14 -15.82 2.70
N PRO A 86 3.64 -17.06 2.91
CA PRO A 86 5.05 -17.35 2.71
C PRO A 86 5.55 -16.91 1.34
N LYS A 87 6.84 -16.53 1.26
CA LYS A 87 7.50 -16.16 0.00
C LYS A 87 7.45 -17.32 -0.99
N GLN A 88 7.05 -17.03 -2.22
CA GLN A 88 7.10 -17.96 -3.33
C GLN A 88 8.05 -17.43 -4.41
N LYS A 89 9.05 -18.23 -4.81
CA LYS A 89 9.96 -17.87 -5.90
C LYS A 89 9.20 -17.81 -7.23
N LEU A 90 9.45 -16.76 -8.01
CA LEU A 90 8.85 -16.59 -9.32
C LEU A 90 9.62 -17.36 -10.40
N LYS A 91 8.90 -17.81 -11.42
CA LYS A 91 9.50 -18.39 -12.62
C LYS A 91 10.25 -17.30 -13.39
N SER A 92 11.39 -17.64 -14.00
CA SER A 92 12.21 -16.69 -14.77
C SER A 92 11.49 -16.05 -15.96
N SER A 93 10.47 -16.70 -16.53
CA SER A 93 9.62 -16.09 -17.57
C SER A 93 8.77 -14.94 -17.01
N VAL A 94 8.16 -15.14 -15.84
CA VAL A 94 7.33 -14.13 -15.16
C VAL A 94 8.18 -12.95 -14.74
N GLN A 95 9.37 -13.20 -14.16
CA GLN A 95 10.31 -12.14 -13.78
C GLN A 95 10.75 -11.30 -14.98
N ARG A 96 11.03 -11.92 -16.14
CA ARG A 96 11.37 -11.17 -17.37
C ARG A 96 10.21 -10.29 -17.84
N SER A 97 8.99 -10.81 -17.82
CA SER A 97 7.78 -10.04 -18.16
C SER A 97 7.59 -8.85 -17.21
N LEU A 98 7.76 -9.07 -15.90
CA LEU A 98 7.66 -8.03 -14.89
C LEU A 98 8.72 -6.93 -15.11
N ARG A 99 9.97 -7.32 -15.36
CA ARG A 99 11.07 -6.38 -15.66
C ARG A 99 10.78 -5.55 -16.91
N GLN A 100 10.15 -6.14 -17.94
CA GLN A 100 9.72 -5.41 -19.14
C GLN A 100 8.60 -4.41 -18.81
N SER A 101 7.56 -4.85 -18.10
CA SER A 101 6.47 -3.98 -17.66
C SER A 101 6.98 -2.80 -16.84
N LEU A 102 7.94 -3.02 -15.95
CA LEU A 102 8.56 -1.99 -15.13
C LEU A 102 9.30 -0.93 -15.95
N GLN A 103 10.04 -1.34 -16.98
CA GLN A 103 10.72 -0.37 -17.86
C GLN A 103 9.73 0.44 -18.69
N THR A 104 8.59 -0.14 -19.06
CA THR A 104 7.52 0.59 -19.76
C THR A 104 6.82 1.58 -18.81
N THR A 105 6.47 1.16 -17.60
CA THR A 105 5.75 2.01 -16.64
C THR A 105 6.65 3.06 -15.99
N TYR A 106 7.92 2.70 -15.71
CA TYR A 106 8.92 3.56 -15.09
C TYR A 106 10.20 3.64 -15.94
N PRO A 107 10.15 4.33 -17.10
CA PRO A 107 11.29 4.45 -18.02
C PRO A 107 12.56 4.98 -17.36
N LEU A 108 12.41 5.92 -16.41
CA LEU A 108 13.52 6.55 -15.68
C LEU A 108 14.30 5.57 -14.78
N LEU A 109 13.74 4.40 -14.46
CA LEU A 109 14.46 3.34 -13.75
C LEU A 109 15.34 2.47 -14.66
N THR A 110 15.20 2.57 -15.98
CA THR A 110 15.94 1.75 -16.95
C THR A 110 17.46 1.74 -16.71
N PRO A 111 18.13 2.90 -16.44
CA PRO A 111 19.57 2.92 -16.16
C PRO A 111 19.98 2.15 -14.90
N HIS A 112 19.06 2.02 -13.93
CA HIS A 112 19.29 1.38 -12.64
C HIS A 112 18.70 -0.04 -12.58
N MET A 113 18.13 -0.55 -13.67
CA MET A 113 17.34 -1.78 -13.63
C MET A 113 18.15 -3.03 -13.33
N ASP A 114 19.43 -3.06 -13.70
CA ASP A 114 20.31 -4.18 -13.35
C ASP A 114 20.74 -4.15 -11.88
N GLU A 115 20.67 -2.99 -11.21
CA GLU A 115 20.86 -2.85 -9.76
C GLU A 115 19.58 -3.22 -9.00
N ILE A 116 18.42 -2.74 -9.47
CA ILE A 116 17.11 -2.95 -8.82
C ILE A 116 16.62 -4.39 -8.99
N LEU A 117 16.69 -4.93 -10.21
CA LEU A 117 16.22 -6.27 -10.54
C LEU A 117 17.19 -6.94 -11.53
N PRO A 118 18.31 -7.49 -11.03
CA PRO A 118 19.29 -8.16 -11.87
C PRO A 118 18.66 -9.33 -12.63
N LYS A 119 19.06 -9.53 -13.89
CA LYS A 119 18.46 -10.53 -14.79
C LYS A 119 18.51 -11.99 -14.27
N LYS A 120 19.51 -12.31 -13.45
CA LYS A 120 19.72 -13.64 -12.86
C LYS A 120 19.27 -13.74 -11.40
N ALA A 121 18.75 -12.65 -10.84
CA ALA A 121 18.31 -12.63 -9.45
C ALA A 121 17.06 -13.51 -9.27
N SER A 122 16.84 -14.01 -8.05
CA SER A 122 15.68 -14.87 -7.73
C SER A 122 14.56 -14.05 -7.09
N LEU A 123 13.73 -13.40 -7.92
CA LEU A 123 12.60 -12.62 -7.40
C LEU A 123 11.54 -13.52 -6.76
N SER A 124 11.04 -13.12 -5.59
CA SER A 124 9.97 -13.80 -4.88
C SER A 124 8.72 -12.93 -4.80
N SER A 125 7.57 -13.55 -4.63
CA SER A 125 6.28 -12.90 -4.38
C SER A 125 5.69 -13.33 -3.06
N MET A 126 5.07 -12.41 -2.33
CA MET A 126 4.27 -12.65 -1.12
C MET A 126 2.85 -12.17 -1.39
N LYS A 127 1.85 -13.03 -1.19
CA LYS A 127 0.45 -12.62 -1.25
C LYS A 127 0.11 -11.93 0.06
N LEU A 128 -0.52 -10.77 -0.05
CA LEU A 128 -0.97 -9.97 1.08
C LEU A 128 -2.50 -10.06 1.18
N PRO A 129 -3.08 -9.62 2.32
CA PRO A 129 -4.51 -9.33 2.41
C PRO A 129 -4.98 -8.38 1.31
N ASP A 130 -6.30 -8.35 1.09
CA ASP A 130 -6.96 -7.53 0.06
C ASP A 130 -6.50 -7.79 -1.38
N ARG A 131 -5.98 -9.01 -1.63
CA ARG A 131 -5.49 -9.46 -2.94
C ARG A 131 -4.32 -8.63 -3.49
N ASN A 132 -3.50 -8.06 -2.60
CA ASN A 132 -2.27 -7.42 -3.02
C ASN A 132 -1.14 -8.47 -3.15
N THR A 133 -0.21 -8.26 -4.08
CA THR A 133 0.98 -9.10 -4.21
C THR A 133 2.23 -8.24 -4.10
N LEU A 134 3.10 -8.54 -3.13
CA LEU A 134 4.38 -7.88 -2.93
C LEU A 134 5.50 -8.67 -3.61
N TYR A 135 6.33 -7.99 -4.38
CA TYR A 135 7.52 -8.54 -5.03
C TYR A 135 8.76 -8.16 -4.22
N VAL A 136 9.47 -9.19 -3.75
CA VAL A 136 10.63 -9.08 -2.85
C VAL A 136 11.83 -9.71 -3.52
N LEU A 137 12.94 -8.98 -3.57
CA LEU A 137 14.24 -9.52 -3.95
C LEU A 137 15.08 -9.70 -2.69
N ASP A 138 15.44 -10.93 -2.38
CA ASP A 138 16.09 -11.32 -1.12
C ASP A 138 15.27 -10.87 0.10
N SER A 139 15.66 -9.77 0.74
CA SER A 139 14.94 -9.12 1.85
C SER A 139 14.43 -7.70 1.50
N GLU A 140 14.60 -7.24 0.26
CA GLU A 140 14.20 -5.90 -0.17
C GLU A 140 12.85 -5.93 -0.91
N PRO A 141 11.79 -5.27 -0.40
CA PRO A 141 10.55 -5.08 -1.14
C PRO A 141 10.77 -4.06 -2.26
N LEU A 142 10.41 -4.43 -3.50
CA LEU A 142 10.63 -3.59 -4.68
C LEU A 142 9.32 -2.95 -5.16
N PHE A 143 8.33 -3.77 -5.46
CA PHE A 143 7.06 -3.35 -6.04
C PHE A 143 5.92 -4.17 -5.47
N TYR A 144 4.71 -3.63 -5.52
CA TYR A 144 3.49 -4.37 -5.20
C TYR A 144 2.42 -4.12 -6.25
N GLN A 145 1.56 -5.10 -6.43
CA GLN A 145 0.44 -5.03 -7.36
C GLN A 145 -0.85 -5.11 -6.57
N GLN A 146 -1.78 -4.20 -6.88
CA GLN A 146 -3.15 -4.24 -6.38
C GLN A 146 -4.03 -4.84 -7.47
N ASP A 147 -4.82 -5.86 -7.13
CA ASP A 147 -5.72 -6.54 -8.09
C ASP A 147 -6.75 -5.59 -8.71
N THR A 148 -7.11 -4.50 -8.02
CA THR A 148 -8.12 -3.51 -8.45
C THR A 148 -7.62 -2.55 -9.52
N SER A 149 -6.33 -2.15 -9.46
CA SER A 149 -5.75 -1.19 -10.41
C SER A 149 -5.04 -1.88 -11.58
N GLY A 150 -4.55 -3.10 -11.37
CA GLY A 150 -3.73 -3.83 -12.33
C GLY A 150 -2.33 -3.23 -12.56
N ALA A 151 -2.08 -2.02 -12.04
CA ALA A 151 -0.81 -1.33 -12.13
C ALA A 151 0.17 -1.82 -11.05
N LEU A 152 1.44 -1.89 -11.41
CA LEU A 152 2.52 -2.24 -10.50
C LEU A 152 3.06 -0.97 -9.86
N LEU A 153 2.89 -0.83 -8.55
CA LEU A 153 3.28 0.34 -7.76
C LEU A 153 4.64 0.09 -7.08
N PRO A 154 5.55 1.08 -7.00
CA PRO A 154 6.81 0.93 -6.28
C PRO A 154 6.55 0.90 -4.78
N HIS A 155 7.36 0.12 -4.08
CA HIS A 155 7.43 0.18 -2.63
C HIS A 155 8.14 1.48 -2.19
N LEU A 156 7.74 2.10 -1.08
CA LEU A 156 8.33 3.38 -0.65
C LEU A 156 9.83 3.32 -0.42
N LYS A 157 10.35 2.20 0.11
CA LYS A 157 11.81 1.98 0.25
C LYS A 157 12.56 2.09 -1.09
N LEU A 158 11.96 1.60 -2.18
CA LEU A 158 12.54 1.73 -3.51
C LEU A 158 12.46 3.18 -4.01
N VAL A 159 11.34 3.86 -3.74
CA VAL A 159 11.16 5.28 -4.06
C VAL A 159 12.21 6.14 -3.35
N HIS A 160 12.47 5.91 -2.07
CA HIS A 160 13.49 6.64 -1.31
C HIS A 160 14.91 6.41 -1.86
N ARG A 161 15.19 5.22 -2.40
CA ARG A 161 16.48 4.91 -3.03
C ARG A 161 16.64 5.55 -4.42
N PHE A 162 15.55 5.69 -5.18
CA PHE A 162 15.54 6.25 -6.53
C PHE A 162 14.43 7.32 -6.71
N PRO A 163 14.48 8.44 -5.97
CA PRO A 163 13.37 9.41 -5.90
C PRO A 163 13.05 10.07 -7.25
N GLN A 164 14.04 10.21 -8.12
CA GLN A 164 13.91 10.75 -9.48
C GLN A 164 13.27 9.77 -10.49
N GLY A 165 13.09 8.50 -10.10
CA GLY A 165 12.63 7.44 -10.99
C GLY A 165 11.13 7.41 -11.26
N PHE A 166 10.35 8.28 -10.60
CA PHE A 166 8.90 8.15 -10.51
C PHE A 166 8.18 9.49 -10.71
N PRO A 167 6.98 9.48 -11.31
CA PRO A 167 6.11 10.66 -11.34
C PRO A 167 5.72 11.11 -9.93
N THR A 168 5.88 12.40 -9.65
CA THR A 168 5.64 12.97 -8.31
C THR A 168 4.59 14.07 -8.29
N ILE A 169 3.78 14.11 -7.22
CA ILE A 169 2.94 15.25 -6.82
C ILE A 169 3.26 15.62 -5.37
N ARG A 170 3.08 16.90 -5.01
CA ARG A 170 3.33 17.39 -3.65
C ARG A 170 2.03 17.77 -2.94
N ILE A 171 1.87 17.29 -1.72
CA ILE A 171 0.79 17.71 -0.83
C ILE A 171 1.24 18.84 0.10
N ASP A 172 0.29 19.66 0.54
CA ASP A 172 0.53 20.64 1.60
C ASP A 172 0.69 20.00 2.99
N ARG A 173 1.13 20.81 3.96
CA ARG A 173 1.32 20.39 5.35
C ARG A 173 0.06 19.85 6.03
N GLY A 174 -1.11 20.36 5.69
CA GLY A 174 -2.38 19.97 6.31
C GLY A 174 -2.80 18.56 5.93
N ALA A 175 -2.49 18.15 4.70
CA ALA A 175 -2.80 16.82 4.17
C ALA A 175 -1.90 15.70 4.72
N ILE A 176 -0.68 16.01 5.17
CA ILE A 176 0.34 15.02 5.57
C ILE A 176 -0.22 13.99 6.57
N ARG A 177 -0.81 14.47 7.67
CA ARG A 177 -1.32 13.58 8.74
C ARG A 177 -2.37 12.60 8.24
N PHE A 178 -3.19 13.02 7.28
CA PHE A 178 -4.30 12.23 6.76
C PHE A 178 -3.80 11.18 5.79
N VAL A 179 -2.87 11.54 4.91
CA VAL A 179 -2.20 10.60 4.01
C VAL A 179 -1.45 9.52 4.81
N LEU A 180 -0.73 9.93 5.86
CA LEU A 180 -0.06 8.99 6.78
C LEU A 180 -1.01 8.22 7.71
N SER A 181 -2.32 8.45 7.59
CA SER A 181 -3.37 7.66 8.27
C SER A 181 -4.20 6.84 7.28
N GLY A 182 -3.75 6.71 6.02
CA GLY A 182 -4.45 5.94 4.99
C GLY A 182 -5.74 6.57 4.47
N ALA A 183 -5.92 7.89 4.64
CA ALA A 183 -7.05 8.60 4.07
C ALA A 183 -6.86 8.85 2.57
N THR A 184 -7.96 8.89 1.82
CA THR A 184 -7.99 9.31 0.41
C THR A 184 -7.41 10.72 0.27
N LEU A 185 -6.50 10.90 -0.69
CA LEU A 185 -5.96 12.20 -1.02
C LEU A 185 -6.97 13.00 -1.84
N MET A 186 -7.36 14.16 -1.33
CA MET A 186 -8.34 15.05 -1.96
C MET A 186 -7.67 16.22 -2.67
N ALA A 187 -8.30 16.71 -3.75
CA ALA A 187 -7.77 17.78 -4.58
C ALA A 187 -7.32 19.05 -3.81
N PRO A 188 -8.03 19.52 -2.75
CA PRO A 188 -7.60 20.70 -2.00
C PRO A 188 -6.18 20.59 -1.40
N GLY A 189 -5.72 19.38 -1.07
CA GLY A 189 -4.36 19.17 -0.55
C GLY A 189 -3.25 19.36 -1.59
N LEU A 190 -3.62 19.43 -2.88
CA LEU A 190 -2.73 19.57 -4.03
C LEU A 190 -2.85 20.93 -4.72
N THR A 191 -4.02 21.58 -4.64
CA THR A 191 -4.31 22.89 -5.24
C THR A 191 -4.08 24.07 -4.29
N SER A 192 -3.75 23.81 -3.03
CA SER A 192 -3.37 24.83 -2.06
C SER A 192 -1.98 25.41 -2.33
N PRO A 193 -1.59 26.53 -1.66
CA PRO A 193 -0.27 27.15 -1.86
C PRO A 193 0.93 26.24 -1.55
N GLY A 194 0.74 25.22 -0.69
CA GLY A 194 1.77 24.23 -0.34
C GLY A 194 1.81 23.01 -1.26
N GLY A 195 0.71 22.75 -1.98
CA GLY A 195 0.58 21.64 -2.92
C GLY A 195 1.23 21.94 -4.27
N ARG A 196 1.68 20.89 -4.98
CA ARG A 196 2.20 20.99 -6.34
C ARG A 196 1.62 19.87 -7.19
N LEU A 197 0.92 20.26 -8.24
CA LEU A 197 0.60 19.41 -9.38
C LEU A 197 1.68 19.58 -10.46
N PRO A 198 1.67 18.76 -11.52
CA PRO A 198 2.57 18.94 -12.66
C PRO A 198 2.56 20.37 -13.20
N ARG A 199 3.61 20.76 -13.95
CA ARG A 199 3.73 22.13 -14.48
C ARG A 199 2.48 22.57 -15.24
N GLU A 200 2.19 23.85 -15.20
CA GLU A 200 1.05 24.40 -15.93
C GLU A 200 1.35 24.41 -17.43
N GLY A 201 0.37 24.04 -18.26
CA GLY A 201 0.60 23.85 -19.70
C GLY A 201 1.52 22.66 -20.03
N ALA A 202 1.70 21.73 -19.09
CA ALA A 202 2.34 20.45 -19.34
C ALA A 202 1.70 19.71 -20.52
N ASP A 203 2.52 19.00 -21.28
CA ASP A 203 2.04 18.06 -22.27
C ASP A 203 1.13 17.03 -21.57
N ARG A 204 -0.05 16.79 -22.14
CA ARG A 204 -1.02 15.82 -21.60
C ARG A 204 -0.53 14.39 -21.75
N ASP A 205 0.26 14.18 -22.80
CA ASP A 205 0.68 12.87 -23.27
C ASP A 205 2.20 12.83 -23.35
N LEU A 206 2.74 11.64 -23.12
CA LEU A 206 4.14 11.36 -23.39
C LEU A 206 4.36 11.30 -24.90
N PRO A 207 5.21 12.17 -25.48
CA PRO A 207 5.64 11.99 -26.85
C PRO A 207 6.41 10.67 -26.96
N GLU A 208 6.04 9.86 -27.94
CA GLU A 208 6.71 8.58 -28.22
C GLU A 208 8.22 8.80 -28.44
N GLY A 209 9.04 8.03 -27.72
CA GLY A 209 10.51 8.14 -27.78
C GLY A 209 11.11 9.24 -26.89
N ARG A 210 10.31 9.99 -26.13
CA ARG A 210 10.77 10.99 -25.15
C ARG A 210 10.46 10.60 -23.71
N GLU A 211 10.26 9.32 -23.45
CA GLU A 211 9.91 8.81 -22.12
C GLU A 211 10.99 9.13 -21.08
N MET A 212 12.25 9.21 -21.51
CA MET A 212 13.41 9.54 -20.68
C MET A 212 13.56 11.03 -20.35
N ASP A 213 12.81 11.91 -21.03
CA ASP A 213 12.87 13.37 -20.79
C ASP A 213 12.01 13.80 -19.58
N GLN A 214 11.22 12.88 -19.03
CA GLN A 214 10.42 13.09 -17.84
C GLN A 214 11.29 13.40 -16.63
N ARG A 215 10.89 14.41 -15.85
CA ARG A 215 11.53 14.75 -14.58
C ARG A 215 10.64 15.71 -13.79
N ALA A 216 10.99 15.92 -12.53
CA ALA A 216 10.58 17.11 -11.81
C ALA A 216 11.41 18.31 -12.30
N ASP A 217 10.78 19.47 -12.47
CA ASP A 217 11.47 20.73 -12.73
C ASP A 217 12.15 21.29 -11.46
N GLU A 218 12.81 22.44 -11.58
CA GLU A 218 13.49 23.13 -10.46
C GLU A 218 12.55 23.48 -9.30
N ASN A 219 11.24 23.53 -9.55
CA ASN A 219 10.20 23.81 -8.55
C ASN A 219 9.54 22.53 -8.01
N GLY A 220 10.06 21.35 -8.38
CA GLY A 220 9.52 20.05 -7.99
C GLY A 220 8.22 19.68 -8.69
N ARG A 221 7.88 20.31 -9.82
CA ARG A 221 6.67 20.00 -10.60
C ARG A 221 7.02 19.02 -11.70
N TRP A 222 6.23 17.97 -11.84
CA TRP A 222 6.42 17.00 -12.93
C TRP A 222 6.24 17.65 -14.31
N THR A 223 7.04 17.24 -15.30
CA THR A 223 7.07 17.87 -16.63
C THR A 223 5.87 17.56 -17.53
N ARG A 224 5.03 16.59 -17.17
CA ARG A 224 3.82 16.24 -17.93
C ARG A 224 2.61 16.04 -17.03
N GLU A 225 1.42 16.11 -17.60
CA GLU A 225 0.22 15.68 -16.87
C GLU A 225 0.22 14.15 -16.68
N LEU A 226 -0.45 13.71 -15.61
CA LEU A 226 -0.62 12.30 -15.26
C LEU A 226 -2.08 11.92 -15.40
N ARG A 227 -2.32 10.79 -16.07
CA ARG A 227 -3.68 10.33 -16.36
C ARG A 227 -4.25 9.51 -15.21
N ARG A 228 -5.57 9.40 -15.19
CA ARG A 228 -6.27 8.43 -14.33
C ARG A 228 -5.74 7.02 -14.58
N GLY A 229 -5.49 6.28 -13.50
CA GLY A 229 -4.91 4.94 -13.52
C GLY A 229 -3.37 4.92 -13.50
N GLU A 230 -2.71 6.08 -13.64
CA GLU A 230 -1.26 6.13 -13.53
C GLU A 230 -0.78 6.06 -12.07
N PRO A 231 0.35 5.37 -11.83
CA PRO A 231 1.01 5.38 -10.54
C PRO A 231 1.66 6.74 -10.26
N VAL A 232 1.56 7.20 -9.01
CA VAL A 232 2.13 8.48 -8.58
C VAL A 232 2.74 8.36 -7.19
N VAL A 233 3.89 9.00 -7.03
CA VAL A 233 4.58 9.21 -5.75
C VAL A 233 4.12 10.53 -5.14
N ILE A 234 3.79 10.49 -3.86
CA ILE A 234 3.32 11.64 -3.10
C ILE A 234 4.45 12.11 -2.20
N VAL A 235 4.94 13.32 -2.45
CA VAL A 235 5.89 14.03 -1.59
C VAL A 235 5.16 15.07 -0.74
N ALA A 236 5.76 15.48 0.37
CA ALA A 236 5.13 16.39 1.31
C ALA A 236 5.88 17.72 1.42
N GLU A 237 5.15 18.81 1.63
CA GLU A 237 5.74 20.12 1.88
C GLU A 237 6.72 20.12 3.06
N GLY A 238 7.96 20.51 2.79
CA GLY A 238 9.01 20.59 3.80
C GLY A 238 9.55 19.23 4.23
N LYS A 239 9.35 18.18 3.42
CA LYS A 239 9.93 16.86 3.58
C LYS A 239 10.74 16.50 2.34
N GLU A 240 11.87 15.84 2.55
CA GLU A 240 12.75 15.38 1.48
C GLU A 240 12.23 14.06 0.90
N GLU A 241 11.82 13.16 1.78
CA GLU A 241 11.36 11.82 1.41
C GLU A 241 9.88 11.78 1.03
N ALA A 242 9.55 10.89 0.09
CA ALA A 242 8.17 10.59 -0.27
C ALA A 242 7.40 10.00 0.91
N CYS A 243 6.14 10.39 1.08
CA CYS A 243 5.30 9.93 2.18
C CYS A 243 4.32 8.83 1.78
N ALA A 244 3.95 8.76 0.49
CA ALA A 244 3.03 7.75 -0.02
C ALA A 244 3.21 7.46 -1.52
N VAL A 245 2.64 6.35 -1.97
CA VAL A 245 2.55 5.92 -3.37
C VAL A 245 1.14 5.42 -3.61
N GLY A 246 0.51 5.79 -4.72
CA GLY A 246 -0.81 5.29 -5.07
C GLY A 246 -1.13 5.43 -6.54
N THR A 247 -2.39 5.16 -6.88
CA THR A 247 -2.90 5.27 -8.25
C THR A 247 -3.82 6.47 -8.36
N LEU A 248 -3.67 7.27 -9.41
CA LEU A 248 -4.57 8.40 -9.67
C LEU A 248 -5.98 7.91 -9.99
N VAL A 249 -6.98 8.35 -9.23
CA VAL A 249 -8.39 8.13 -9.57
C VAL A 249 -8.95 9.22 -10.47
N THR A 250 -8.29 10.38 -10.49
CA THR A 250 -8.61 11.55 -11.32
C THR A 250 -7.31 12.09 -11.94
N GLY A 251 -7.33 12.47 -13.22
CA GLY A 251 -6.15 13.01 -13.92
C GLY A 251 -5.74 14.39 -13.41
N THR A 252 -4.45 14.73 -13.48
CA THR A 252 -3.93 15.97 -12.86
C THR A 252 -4.44 17.24 -13.51
N ASP A 253 -4.75 17.21 -14.80
CA ASP A 253 -5.40 18.30 -15.54
C ASP A 253 -6.82 18.56 -15.02
N GLU A 254 -7.59 17.49 -14.80
CA GLU A 254 -8.93 17.54 -14.23
C GLU A 254 -8.91 18.03 -12.78
N VAL A 255 -7.93 17.59 -11.98
CA VAL A 255 -7.74 18.07 -10.61
C VAL A 255 -7.48 19.57 -10.57
N LYS A 256 -6.63 20.10 -11.47
CA LYS A 256 -6.39 21.55 -11.61
C LYS A 256 -7.66 22.30 -11.97
N ALA A 257 -8.43 21.77 -12.93
CA ALA A 257 -9.64 22.43 -13.42
C ALA A 257 -10.79 22.44 -12.39
N LYS A 258 -11.00 21.33 -11.67
CA LYS A 258 -12.12 21.18 -10.73
C LYS A 258 -11.80 21.64 -9.32
N GLY A 259 -10.56 21.46 -8.86
CA GLY A 259 -10.11 21.77 -7.50
C GLY A 259 -10.81 20.99 -6.38
N LYS A 260 -11.59 19.95 -6.71
CA LYS A 260 -12.37 19.15 -5.75
C LYS A 260 -12.43 17.69 -6.19
N GLY A 261 -12.71 16.81 -5.22
CA GLY A 261 -12.85 15.38 -5.44
C GLY A 261 -11.61 14.57 -5.04
N PRO A 262 -11.73 13.23 -5.09
CA PRO A 262 -10.63 12.32 -4.76
C PRO A 262 -9.60 12.30 -5.90
N VAL A 263 -8.33 12.21 -5.52
CA VAL A 263 -7.19 12.23 -6.46
C VAL A 263 -6.39 10.94 -6.39
N VAL A 264 -6.09 10.46 -5.18
CA VAL A 264 -5.42 9.16 -4.97
C VAL A 264 -6.18 8.39 -3.91
N GLU A 265 -6.52 7.14 -4.23
CA GLU A 265 -7.12 6.17 -3.30
C GLU A 265 -6.12 5.03 -3.04
N ASP A 266 -6.30 4.33 -1.91
CA ASP A 266 -5.59 3.09 -1.56
C ASP A 266 -4.06 3.17 -1.69
N ALA A 267 -3.50 4.27 -1.18
CA ALA A 267 -2.07 4.52 -1.19
C ALA A 267 -1.32 3.66 -0.15
N HIS A 268 -0.14 3.19 -0.52
CA HIS A 268 0.89 2.73 0.41
C HIS A 268 1.60 3.95 1.00
N PHE A 269 1.71 4.06 2.32
CA PHE A 269 2.27 5.23 3.01
C PHE A 269 3.27 4.86 4.11
N LEU A 270 4.07 5.84 4.54
CA LEU A 270 5.07 5.61 5.59
C LEU A 270 4.41 5.21 6.90
N GLY A 271 4.89 4.11 7.48
CA GLY A 271 4.35 3.55 8.72
C GLY A 271 3.11 2.68 8.54
N ASP A 272 2.64 2.46 7.31
CA ASP A 272 1.60 1.47 7.08
C ASP A 272 2.11 0.03 7.26
N GLY A 273 1.21 -0.95 7.11
CA GLY A 273 1.59 -2.33 7.33
C GLY A 273 2.51 -2.88 6.24
N LEU A 274 2.48 -2.32 5.03
CA LEU A 274 3.38 -2.72 3.95
C LEU A 274 4.79 -2.19 4.22
N TRP A 275 4.91 -0.98 4.76
CA TRP A 275 6.17 -0.37 5.19
C TRP A 275 6.84 -1.19 6.29
N ASN A 276 6.05 -1.64 7.27
CA ASN A 276 6.51 -2.41 8.43
C ASN A 276 6.53 -3.93 8.19
N ILE A 277 6.23 -4.41 6.99
CA ILE A 277 6.17 -5.85 6.73
C ILE A 277 7.56 -6.48 6.83
N ALA A 278 7.64 -7.61 7.55
CA ALA A 278 8.84 -8.41 7.55
C ALA A 278 9.00 -9.08 6.18
N THR A 279 10.13 -8.84 5.55
CA THR A 279 10.49 -9.36 4.23
C THR A 279 11.65 -10.31 4.29
N ASP A 280 11.98 -10.90 5.45
CA ASP A 280 13.03 -11.91 5.61
C ASP A 280 12.53 -13.33 5.32
#